data_AF-A0A9X1RFU0-F1
#
_entry.id   AF-A0A9X1RFU0-F1
#
_cell.length_a   1.000
_cell.length_b   1.000
_cell.length_c   1.000
_cell.angle_alpha   90.00
_cell.angle_beta   90.00
_cell.angle_gamma   90.00
#
_symmetry.space_group_name_H-M   'P 1'
#
loop_
_entity.id
_entity.type
_entity.pdbx_description
1 polymer ?
#
loop_
_entity_poly.entity_id
_entity_poly.type
_entity_poly.pdbx_seq_one_letter_code
_entity_poly.pdbx_strand_id
1 'polypeptide(L)'
;MDNPRALVVRHDAVSRSVQFNDELIAFAKHWGFRPRACAPYRARTKGKTENGVGYVKKNAIAGHSFASWEAFEAHLAGWEREVANVRIHGTTGEAPIIRFARDEAHRLKPLSGQPSFGSCVN
;
A
#
# COMPACT_ATOMS: atom_id res chain seq x y z
N MET A 1 -5.99 -2.95 -7.55
CA MET A 1 -6.67 -1.80 -6.90
C MET A 1 -8.18 -2.00 -7.05
N ASP A 2 -8.97 -1.70 -6.02
CA ASP A 2 -10.42 -1.95 -5.96
C ASP A 2 -11.24 -0.90 -6.72
N ASN A 3 -10.87 -0.66 -7.98
CA ASN A 3 -11.52 0.21 -8.97
C ASN A 3 -12.23 1.47 -8.41
N PRO A 4 -11.59 2.30 -7.55
CA PRO A 4 -12.26 3.49 -7.04
C PRO A 4 -12.50 4.45 -8.20
N ARG A 5 -13.69 5.06 -8.25
CA ARG A 5 -14.11 5.92 -9.38
C ARG A 5 -13.14 7.07 -9.66
N ALA A 6 -12.43 7.56 -8.64
CA ALA A 6 -11.41 8.60 -8.80
C ALA A 6 -10.21 8.15 -9.66
N LEU A 7 -9.90 6.85 -9.66
CA LEU A 7 -8.70 6.27 -10.29
C LEU A 7 -9.02 5.42 -11.52
N VAL A 8 -10.24 4.88 -11.62
CA VAL A 8 -10.73 4.08 -12.73
C VAL A 8 -11.95 4.76 -13.35
N VAL A 9 -11.81 5.21 -14.59
CA VAL A 9 -12.86 5.89 -15.36
C VAL A 9 -13.85 4.87 -15.91
N ARG A 10 -13.34 3.77 -16.46
CA ARG A 10 -14.18 2.70 -17.03
C ARG A 10 -13.55 1.33 -16.76
N HIS A 11 -14.37 0.38 -16.38
CA HIS A 11 -13.96 -1.01 -16.28
C HIS A 11 -14.97 -1.88 -17.04
N ASP A 12 -14.57 -2.43 -18.17
CA ASP A 12 -15.41 -3.27 -19.00
C ASP A 12 -15.18 -4.74 -18.63
N ALA A 13 -16.22 -5.40 -18.13
CA ALA A 13 -16.12 -6.78 -17.69
C ALA A 13 -16.02 -7.79 -18.85
N VAL A 14 -16.56 -7.44 -20.03
CA VAL A 14 -16.66 -8.34 -21.19
C VAL A 14 -15.35 -8.32 -21.98
N SER A 15 -14.88 -7.14 -22.36
CA SER A 15 -13.60 -6.96 -23.05
C SER A 15 -12.39 -7.05 -22.12
N ARG A 16 -12.62 -7.06 -20.80
CA ARG A 16 -11.58 -6.98 -19.75
C ARG A 16 -10.70 -5.73 -19.89
N SER A 17 -11.19 -4.71 -20.58
CA SER A 17 -10.48 -3.44 -20.73
C SER A 17 -10.70 -2.54 -19.51
N VAL A 18 -9.65 -1.81 -19.14
CA VAL A 18 -9.68 -0.86 -18.03
C VAL A 18 -9.13 0.47 -18.51
N GLN A 19 -9.92 1.52 -18.31
CA GLN A 19 -9.51 2.90 -18.52
C GLN A 19 -9.25 3.53 -17.16
N PHE A 20 -8.01 3.92 -16.94
CA PHE A 20 -7.60 4.66 -15.75
C PHE A 20 -7.76 6.16 -15.96
N ASN A 21 -7.82 6.91 -14.86
CA ASN A 21 -7.71 8.36 -14.87
C ASN A 21 -6.35 8.78 -15.47
N ASP A 22 -6.33 9.81 -16.33
CA ASP A 22 -5.12 10.31 -16.98
C ASP A 22 -4.07 10.81 -15.99
N GLU A 23 -4.49 11.42 -14.88
CA GLU A 23 -3.60 11.86 -13.81
C GLU A 23 -2.93 10.66 -13.13
N LEU A 24 -3.67 9.55 -12.92
CA LEU A 24 -3.07 8.31 -12.42
C LEU A 24 -2.05 7.74 -13.42
N ILE A 25 -2.32 7.82 -14.72
CA ILE A 25 -1.38 7.38 -15.75
C ILE A 25 -0.13 8.26 -15.75
N ALA A 26 -0.27 9.58 -15.63
CA ALA A 26 0.85 10.51 -15.53
C ALA A 26 1.69 10.26 -14.27
N PHE A 27 1.03 10.06 -13.11
CA PHE A 27 1.69 9.72 -11.85
C PHE A 27 2.43 8.38 -11.94
N ALA A 28 1.81 7.38 -12.56
CA ALA A 28 2.41 6.06 -12.77
C ALA A 28 3.65 6.11 -13.69
N LYS A 29 3.60 6.94 -14.74
CA LYS A 29 4.75 7.19 -15.62
C LYS A 29 5.87 7.89 -14.86
N HIS A 30 5.54 8.92 -14.08
CA HIS A 30 6.52 9.65 -13.27
C HIS A 30 7.29 8.71 -12.34
N TRP A 31 6.58 7.88 -11.56
CA TRP A 31 7.22 6.97 -10.60
C TRP A 31 7.60 5.58 -11.17
N GLY A 32 7.39 5.35 -12.46
CA GLY A 32 7.80 4.13 -13.15
C GLY A 32 7.10 2.85 -12.68
N PHE A 33 5.82 2.92 -12.30
CA PHE A 33 5.00 1.74 -11.98
C PHE A 33 3.81 1.61 -12.94
N ARG A 34 3.15 0.45 -12.93
CA ARG A 34 1.97 0.18 -13.78
C ARG A 34 0.74 -0.07 -12.90
N PRO A 35 -0.33 0.75 -13.00
CA PRO A 35 -1.55 0.51 -12.26
C PRO A 35 -2.20 -0.79 -12.75
N ARG A 36 -2.72 -1.57 -11.80
CA ARG A 36 -3.48 -2.80 -12.07
C ARG A 36 -4.81 -2.74 -11.33
N ALA A 37 -5.90 -2.72 -12.10
CA ALA A 37 -7.26 -2.85 -11.62
C ALA A 37 -7.53 -4.30 -11.22
N CYS A 38 -8.32 -4.48 -10.17
CA CYS A 38 -8.83 -5.80 -9.83
C CYS A 38 -9.91 -6.16 -10.85
N ALA A 39 -9.84 -7.39 -11.39
CA ALA A 39 -10.92 -7.89 -12.23
C ALA A 39 -12.22 -7.97 -11.41
N PRO A 40 -13.38 -7.61 -11.99
CA PRO A 40 -14.68 -7.77 -11.37
C PRO A 40 -14.86 -9.21 -10.91
N TYR A 41 -15.47 -9.41 -9.75
CA TYR A 41 -15.72 -10.74 -9.15
C TYR A 41 -14.48 -11.57 -8.73
N ARG A 42 -13.25 -11.01 -8.74
CA ARG A 42 -12.08 -11.65 -8.10
C ARG A 42 -11.82 -11.11 -6.68
N ALA A 43 -12.69 -11.49 -5.73
CA ALA A 43 -12.54 -11.14 -4.31
C ALA A 43 -11.32 -11.77 -3.60
N ARG A 44 -10.70 -12.82 -4.19
CA ARG A 44 -9.65 -13.64 -3.53
C ARG A 44 -8.38 -12.87 -3.15
N THR A 45 -8.04 -11.78 -3.82
CA THR A 45 -6.86 -10.95 -3.48
C THR A 45 -7.13 -9.89 -2.41
N LYS A 46 -8.40 -9.64 -2.07
CA LYS A 46 -8.80 -8.59 -1.11
C LYS A 46 -8.50 -9.00 0.34
N GLY A 47 -8.69 -10.28 0.67
CA GLY A 47 -8.50 -10.81 2.02
C GLY A 47 -7.08 -10.60 2.59
N LYS A 48 -6.03 -10.61 1.76
CA LYS A 48 -4.66 -10.34 2.25
C LYS A 48 -4.49 -8.88 2.69
N THR A 49 -5.03 -7.94 1.92
CA THR A 49 -5.00 -6.51 2.26
C THR A 49 -5.88 -6.21 3.46
N GLU A 50 -7.09 -6.76 3.49
CA GLU A 50 -8.06 -6.56 4.59
C GLU A 50 -7.56 -7.17 5.91
N ASN A 51 -6.90 -8.33 5.86
CA ASN A 51 -6.30 -8.94 7.05
C ASN A 51 -5.17 -8.08 7.64
N GLY A 52 -4.38 -7.41 6.79
CA GLY A 52 -3.35 -6.47 7.24
C GLY A 52 -3.94 -5.27 7.98
N VAL A 53 -4.97 -4.64 7.43
CA VAL A 53 -5.68 -3.53 8.08
C VAL A 53 -6.35 -4.00 9.39
N GLY A 54 -6.97 -5.17 9.38
CA GLY A 54 -7.56 -5.77 10.57
C GLY A 54 -6.52 -6.03 11.67
N TYR A 55 -5.32 -6.49 11.30
CA TYR A 55 -4.23 -6.70 12.24
C TYR A 55 -3.80 -5.39 12.92
N VAL A 56 -3.56 -4.32 12.14
CA VAL A 56 -3.18 -3.01 12.69
C VAL A 56 -4.27 -2.47 13.63
N LYS A 57 -5.54 -2.47 13.19
CA LYS A 57 -6.65 -1.96 14.02
C LYS A 57 -6.77 -2.71 15.35
N LYS A 58 -6.66 -4.04 15.33
CA LYS A 58 -6.83 -4.87 16.53
C LYS A 58 -5.64 -4.85 17.46
N ASN A 59 -4.42 -4.74 16.94
CA ASN A 59 -3.20 -4.95 17.74
C ASN A 59 -2.39 -3.67 18.00
N ALA A 60 -2.58 -2.63 17.19
CA ALA A 60 -1.91 -1.34 17.38
C ALA A 60 -2.84 -0.28 17.96
N ILE A 61 -4.14 -0.31 17.60
CA ILE A 61 -5.06 0.82 17.86
C ILE A 61 -6.09 0.49 18.95
N ALA A 62 -6.67 -0.71 18.93
CA ALA A 62 -7.76 -1.07 19.83
C ALA A 62 -7.35 -0.93 21.31
N GLY A 63 -8.17 -0.22 22.09
CA GLY A 63 -7.92 0.02 23.51
C GLY A 63 -7.02 1.23 23.82
N HIS A 64 -6.49 1.91 22.80
CA HIS A 64 -5.71 3.12 22.98
C HIS A 64 -6.52 4.39 22.67
N SER A 65 -6.24 5.44 23.44
CA SER A 65 -6.67 6.81 23.17
C SER A 65 -5.43 7.69 23.05
N PHE A 66 -5.44 8.62 22.11
CA PHE A 66 -4.30 9.48 21.82
C PHE A 66 -4.68 10.94 22.05
N ALA A 67 -3.76 11.70 22.64
CA ALA A 67 -3.97 13.11 22.95
C ALA A 67 -3.95 14.01 21.70
N SER A 68 -3.32 13.55 20.62
CA SER A 68 -3.25 14.25 19.34
C SER A 68 -3.03 13.29 18.18
N TRP A 69 -3.09 13.81 16.96
CA TRP A 69 -2.77 13.06 15.75
C TRP A 69 -1.30 12.65 15.70
N GLU A 70 -0.40 13.54 16.10
CA GLU A 70 1.04 13.30 16.15
C GLU A 70 1.38 12.19 17.15
N ALA A 71 0.70 12.17 18.31
CA ALA A 71 0.85 11.10 19.29
C ALA A 71 0.40 9.74 18.73
N PHE A 72 -0.66 9.72 17.91
CA PHE A 72 -1.11 8.53 17.23
C PHE A 72 -0.12 8.05 16.16
N GLU A 73 0.41 8.96 15.33
CA GLU A 73 1.42 8.62 14.32
C GLU A 73 2.71 8.10 14.95
N ALA A 74 3.18 8.75 16.02
CA ALA A 74 4.37 8.31 16.75
C ALA A 74 4.19 6.91 17.36
N HIS A 75 3.01 6.64 17.95
CA HIS A 75 2.66 5.33 18.47
C HIS A 75 2.66 4.25 17.37
N LEU A 76 2.03 4.54 16.22
CA LEU A 76 2.01 3.60 15.10
C LEU A 76 3.41 3.32 14.56
N ALA A 77 4.26 4.34 14.42
CA ALA A 77 5.64 4.17 13.96
C ALA A 77 6.48 3.33 14.93
N GLY A 78 6.31 3.54 16.25
CA GLY A 78 6.94 2.72 17.28
C GLY A 78 6.47 1.27 17.21
N TRP A 79 5.15 1.06 17.24
CA TRP A 79 4.55 -0.28 17.16
C TRP A 79 4.93 -1.02 15.87
N GLU A 80 4.99 -0.33 14.73
CA GLU A 80 5.41 -0.94 13.47
C GLU A 80 6.83 -1.49 13.57
N ARG A 81 7.78 -0.67 14.04
CA ARG A 81 9.19 -1.02 14.17
C ARG A 81 9.42 -2.13 15.20
N GLU A 82 8.76 -2.03 16.34
CA GLU A 82 9.09 -2.85 17.53
C GLU A 82 8.21 -4.09 17.68
N VAL A 83 7.05 -4.13 17.01
CA VAL A 83 6.11 -5.25 17.09
C VAL A 83 5.84 -5.83 15.71
N ALA A 84 5.34 -5.02 14.77
CA ALA A 84 4.87 -5.55 13.49
C ALA A 84 6.00 -6.11 12.61
N ASN A 85 7.14 -5.42 12.58
CA ASN A 85 8.27 -5.75 11.70
C ASN A 85 9.15 -6.88 12.22
N VAL A 86 9.19 -7.09 13.54
CA VAL A 86 10.04 -8.11 14.20
C VAL A 86 9.29 -9.39 14.58
N ARG A 87 7.96 -9.39 14.57
CA ARG A 87 7.17 -10.61 14.87
C ARG A 87 7.43 -11.72 13.86
N ILE A 88 7.31 -12.97 14.29
CA ILE A 88 7.27 -14.10 13.35
C ILE A 88 5.91 -14.13 12.64
N HIS A 89 5.92 -13.98 11.32
CA HIS A 89 4.68 -13.91 10.54
C HIS A 89 4.12 -15.31 10.28
N GLY A 90 2.90 -15.60 10.74
CA GLY A 90 2.31 -16.96 10.70
C GLY A 90 2.25 -17.63 9.32
N THR A 91 2.16 -16.88 8.21
CA THR A 91 2.21 -17.47 6.86
C THR A 91 3.62 -17.73 6.34
N THR A 92 4.61 -16.91 6.72
CA THR A 92 5.97 -17.00 6.15
C THR A 92 6.96 -17.66 7.10
N GLY A 93 6.62 -17.81 8.38
CA GLY A 93 7.51 -18.34 9.42
C GLY A 93 8.72 -17.46 9.73
N GLU A 94 8.76 -16.23 9.21
CA GLU A 94 9.91 -15.32 9.27
C GLU A 94 9.47 -13.94 9.76
N ALA A 95 10.41 -13.19 10.33
CA ALA A 95 10.19 -11.77 10.64
C ALA A 95 10.10 -10.95 9.35
N PRO A 96 9.06 -10.10 9.18
CA PRO A 96 8.89 -9.26 7.99
C PRO A 96 10.12 -8.43 7.64
N ILE A 97 10.78 -7.83 8.64
CA ILE A 97 11.97 -6.99 8.40
C ILE A 97 13.15 -7.77 7.83
N ILE A 98 13.35 -9.01 8.29
CA ILE A 98 14.42 -9.89 7.82
C ILE A 98 14.15 -10.32 6.38
N ARG A 99 12.91 -10.73 6.12
CA ARG A 99 12.48 -11.10 4.77
C ARG A 99 12.59 -9.94 3.79
N PHE A 100 12.17 -8.74 4.20
CA PHE A 100 12.27 -7.52 3.39
C PHE A 100 13.74 -7.18 3.06
N ALA A 101 14.62 -7.20 4.07
CA ALA A 101 16.04 -6.90 3.87
C ALA A 101 16.70 -7.89 2.89
N ARG A 102 16.36 -9.18 2.99
CA ARG A 102 16.86 -10.24 2.09
C ARG A 102 16.30 -10.11 0.68
N ASP A 103 14.98 -9.96 0.53
CA ASP A 103 14.29 -10.22 -0.73
C ASP A 103 13.93 -8.96 -1.53
N GLU A 104 13.70 -7.82 -0.86
CA GLU A 104 13.05 -6.65 -1.47
C GLU A 104 13.88 -5.36 -1.40
N ALA A 105 14.65 -5.15 -0.32
CA ALA A 105 15.38 -3.90 -0.11
C ALA A 105 16.30 -3.52 -1.29
N HIS A 106 16.99 -4.52 -1.86
CA HIS A 106 17.88 -4.35 -3.01
C HIS A 106 17.16 -4.10 -4.34
N ARG A 107 15.82 -4.24 -4.39
CA ARG A 107 14.99 -4.03 -5.59
C ARG A 107 14.34 -2.65 -5.60
N LEU A 108 14.38 -1.92 -4.49
CA LEU A 108 13.85 -0.58 -4.40
C LEU A 108 14.68 0.36 -5.28
N LYS A 109 13.98 1.17 -6.08
CA LYS A 109 14.62 2.21 -6.88
C LYS A 109 14.83 3.44 -6.00
N PRO A 110 16.01 4.09 -6.04
CA PRO A 110 16.19 5.37 -5.38
C PRO A 110 15.23 6.39 -6.01
N LEU A 111 14.79 7.37 -5.21
CA LEU A 111 13.99 8.47 -5.74
C LEU A 111 14.82 9.40 -6.64
N SER A 112 16.16 9.28 -6.63
CA SER A 112 17.09 9.95 -7.56
C SER A 112 16.88 11.46 -7.71
N GLY A 113 16.44 12.14 -6.65
CA GLY A 113 16.14 13.58 -6.67
C GLY A 113 14.94 13.95 -7.54
N GLN A 114 14.15 12.97 -7.97
CA GLN A 114 12.96 13.20 -8.76
C GLN A 114 11.96 14.04 -7.94
N PRO A 115 11.54 15.20 -8.44
CA PRO A 115 10.60 16.06 -7.73
C PRO A 115 9.26 15.36 -7.50
N SER A 116 8.49 15.85 -6.53
CA SER A 116 7.14 15.36 -6.33
C SER A 116 6.32 15.54 -7.62
N PHE A 117 5.40 14.63 -7.88
CA PHE A 117 4.60 14.65 -9.12
C PHE A 117 3.87 15.98 -9.32
N GLY A 118 3.29 16.55 -8.26
CA GLY A 118 2.60 17.85 -8.31
C GLY A 118 3.52 19.06 -8.46
N SER A 119 4.83 18.90 -8.29
CA SER A 119 5.81 19.99 -8.48
C SER A 119 6.26 20.15 -9.94
N CYS A 120 5.91 19.21 -10.83
CA CYS A 120 6.27 19.22 -12.25
C CYS A 120 5.18 19.81 -13.16
N VAL A 121 4.02 20.13 -12.60
CA VAL A 121 2.84 20.63 -13.33
C VAL A 121 2.65 22.09 -12.93
N ASN A 122 3.46 22.97 -13.52
CA ASN A 122 3.22 24.41 -13.60
C ASN A 122 3.53 24.86 -15.02
#